data_AF-A0A2I0F173-F1
#
_entry.id   AF-A0A2I0F173-F1
#
_cell.length_a   1.000
_cell.length_b   1.000
_cell.length_c   1.000
_cell.angle_alpha   90.00
_cell.angle_beta   90.00
_cell.angle_gamma   90.00
#
_symmetry.space_group_name_H-M   'P 1'
#
loop_
_entity.id
_entity.type
_entity.pdbx_description
1 polymer ?
#
loop_
_entity_poly.entity_id
_entity_poly.type
_entity_poly.pdbx_seq_one_letter_code
_entity_poly.pdbx_strand_id
1 'polypeptide(L)'
;MDTLLFIAIIGVAVFVGIASKKYYDKPYIVNFGIAALMLLLVVQSILMQPITILGYIAIVVCSIAFVFQVVIGYRNWKGQEYTKA
;
A
#
# COMPACT_ATOMS: atom_id res chain seq x y z
N MET A 1 14.70 -10.11 -12.12
CA MET A 1 14.34 -9.08 -11.13
C MET A 1 12.82 -8.98 -10.99
N ASP A 2 12.07 -9.13 -12.08
CA ASP A 2 10.60 -9.12 -12.11
C ASP A 2 9.94 -10.11 -11.13
N THR A 3 10.39 -11.38 -11.11
CA THR A 3 9.78 -12.42 -10.26
C THR A 3 9.86 -12.11 -8.78
N LEU A 4 10.95 -11.53 -8.29
CA LEU A 4 11.09 -11.12 -6.89
C LEU A 4 10.11 -9.99 -6.53
N LEU A 5 9.92 -9.04 -7.44
CA LEU A 5 9.03 -7.92 -7.25
C LEU A 5 7.55 -8.37 -7.28
N PHE A 6 7.20 -9.29 -8.17
CA PHE A 6 5.89 -9.95 -8.18
C PHE A 6 5.63 -10.74 -6.89
N ILE A 7 6.61 -11.52 -6.41
CA ILE A 7 6.50 -12.25 -5.14
C ILE A 7 6.29 -11.27 -3.98
N ALA A 8 7.01 -10.15 -3.95
CA ALA A 8 6.83 -9.12 -2.93
C ALA A 8 5.43 -8.50 -2.98
N ILE A 9 4.91 -8.17 -4.17
CA ILE A 9 3.55 -7.64 -4.34
C ILE A 9 2.51 -8.64 -3.82
N ILE A 10 2.62 -9.90 -4.22
CA ILE A 10 1.67 -10.94 -3.80
C ILE A 10 1.75 -11.14 -2.27
N GLY A 11 2.96 -11.19 -1.71
CA GLY A 11 3.17 -11.33 -0.26
C GLY A 11 2.54 -10.17 0.52
N VAL A 12 2.76 -8.93 0.09
CA VAL A 12 2.17 -7.75 0.73
C VAL A 12 0.64 -7.72 0.53
N ALA A 13 0.13 -8.10 -0.64
CA ALA A 13 -1.31 -8.17 -0.88
C ALA A 13 -2.01 -9.19 0.03
N VAL A 14 -1.42 -10.38 0.19
CA VAL A 14 -1.91 -11.41 1.12
C VAL A 14 -1.84 -10.91 2.56
N PHE A 15 -0.73 -10.27 2.95
CA PHE A 15 -0.59 -9.68 4.28
C PHE A 15 -1.67 -8.64 4.55
N VAL A 16 -1.92 -7.73 3.62
CA VAL A 16 -2.98 -6.70 3.72
C VAL A 16 -4.36 -7.35 3.83
N GLY A 17 -4.65 -8.39 3.06
CA GLY A 17 -5.92 -9.12 3.14
C GLY A 17 -6.14 -9.78 4.50
N ILE A 18 -5.11 -10.45 5.04
CA ILE A 18 -5.16 -11.06 6.37
C ILE A 18 -5.24 -9.97 7.46
N ALA A 19 -4.46 -8.91 7.31
CA ALA A 19 -4.41 -7.81 8.27
C ALA A 19 -5.75 -7.07 8.35
N SER A 20 -6.44 -6.92 7.22
CA SER A 20 -7.78 -6.31 7.17
C SER A 20 -8.80 -7.07 8.01
N LYS A 21 -8.64 -8.40 8.14
CA LYS A 21 -9.52 -9.25 8.96
C LYS A 21 -9.06 -9.35 10.41
N LYS A 22 -7.75 -9.39 10.66
CA LYS A 22 -7.17 -9.64 12.00
C LYS A 22 -6.91 -8.37 12.81
N TYR A 23 -6.60 -7.27 12.14
CA TYR A 23 -6.24 -5.99 12.75
C TYR A 23 -7.31 -4.92 12.49
N TYR A 24 -8.58 -5.32 12.44
CA TYR A 24 -9.69 -4.38 12.28
C TYR A 24 -9.68 -3.30 13.38
N ASP A 25 -9.33 -3.68 14.61
CA ASP A 25 -9.15 -2.77 15.75
C ASP A 25 -7.95 -1.80 15.61
N LYS A 26 -7.04 -2.07 14.67
CA LYS A 26 -5.80 -1.31 14.45
C LYS A 26 -5.68 -0.91 12.97
N PRO A 27 -6.55 0.00 12.50
CA PRO A 27 -6.64 0.36 11.08
C PRO A 27 -5.33 0.95 10.54
N TYR A 28 -4.48 1.53 11.39
CA TYR A 28 -3.17 2.04 10.98
C TYR A 28 -2.28 0.94 10.35
N ILE A 29 -2.30 -0.30 10.86
CA ILE A 29 -1.48 -1.41 10.33
C ILE A 29 -1.92 -1.75 8.90
N VAL A 30 -3.23 -1.78 8.68
CA VAL A 30 -3.82 -2.06 7.37
C VAL A 30 -3.50 -0.93 6.40
N ASN A 31 -3.69 0.32 6.81
CA ASN A 31 -3.35 1.50 5.99
C ASN A 31 -1.88 1.53 5.56
N PHE A 32 -0.96 1.23 6.47
CA PHE A 32 0.47 1.13 6.13
C PHE A 32 0.76 -0.04 5.18
N GLY A 33 0.09 -1.17 5.37
CA GLY A 33 0.22 -2.32 4.46
C GLY A 33 -0.26 -2.00 3.04
N ILE A 34 -1.41 -1.34 2.90
CA ILE A 34 -1.90 -0.94 1.57
C ILE A 34 -0.98 0.12 0.97
N ALA A 35 -0.42 1.05 1.78
CA ALA A 35 0.53 2.03 1.26
C ALA A 35 1.78 1.35 0.68
N ALA A 36 2.33 0.36 1.39
CA ALA A 36 3.45 -0.44 0.88
C ALA A 36 3.09 -1.18 -0.43
N LEU A 37 1.86 -1.71 -0.53
CA LEU A 37 1.36 -2.34 -1.75
C LEU A 37 1.28 -1.35 -2.92
N MET A 38 0.72 -0.16 -2.70
CA MET A 38 0.61 0.91 -3.70
C MET A 38 1.99 1.35 -4.19
N LEU A 39 2.96 1.48 -3.29
CA LEU A 39 4.35 1.80 -3.64
C LEU A 39 4.97 0.73 -4.54
N LEU A 40 4.80 -0.55 -4.20
CA LEU A 40 5.30 -1.68 -5.01
C LEU A 40 4.67 -1.71 -6.40
N LEU A 41 3.37 -1.40 -6.53
CA LEU A 41 2.68 -1.32 -7.82
C LEU A 41 3.17 -0.14 -8.68
N VAL A 42 3.51 1.00 -8.06
CA VAL A 42 4.14 2.12 -8.78
C VAL A 42 5.51 1.70 -9.32
N VAL A 43 6.35 1.09 -8.49
CA VAL A 43 7.67 0.60 -8.92
C VAL A 43 7.52 -0.43 -10.04
N GLN A 44 6.58 -1.37 -9.92
CA GLN A 44 6.28 -2.34 -10.98
C GLN A 44 5.91 -1.65 -12.29
N SER A 45 5.02 -0.66 -12.23
CA SER A 45 4.50 0.03 -13.41
C SER A 45 5.58 0.87 -14.12
N ILE A 46 6.55 1.41 -13.37
CA ILE A 46 7.70 2.13 -13.93
C ILE A 46 8.67 1.18 -14.63
N LEU A 47 8.87 -0.03 -14.09
CA LEU A 47 9.77 -1.04 -14.64
C LEU A 47 9.20 -1.75 -15.87
N MET A 48 7.87 -1.70 -16.06
CA MET A 48 7.20 -2.31 -17.20
C MET A 48 7.38 -1.43 -18.45
N GLN A 49 8.40 -1.74 -19.27
CA GLN A 49 8.64 -1.08 -20.55
C GLN A 49 8.14 -1.94 -21.73
N PRO A 50 7.50 -1.35 -22.76
CA PRO A 50 7.11 0.05 -22.86
C PRO A 50 5.92 0.39 -21.95
N ILE A 51 5.97 1.57 -21.33
CA ILE A 51 4.89 2.05 -20.46
C ILE A 51 3.67 2.35 -21.33
N THR A 52 2.60 1.58 -21.14
CA THR A 52 1.32 1.80 -21.80
C THR A 52 0.56 2.96 -21.12
N ILE A 53 -0.48 3.47 -21.78
CA ILE A 53 -1.38 4.50 -21.19
C ILE A 53 -1.94 4.01 -19.85
N LEU A 54 -2.27 2.71 -19.74
CA LEU A 54 -2.70 2.07 -18.49
C LEU A 54 -1.61 2.13 -17.41
N GLY A 55 -0.34 1.94 -17.77
CA GLY A 55 0.78 2.07 -16.84
C GLY A 55 0.91 3.49 -16.28
N TYR A 56 0.76 4.51 -17.12
CA TYR A 56 0.75 5.91 -16.65
C TYR A 56 -0.41 6.20 -15.69
N ILE A 57 -1.62 5.73 -16.02
CA ILE A 57 -2.79 5.89 -15.15
C ILE A 57 -2.56 5.17 -13.81
N ALA A 58 -2.04 3.94 -13.85
CA ALA A 58 -1.75 3.16 -12.65
C ALA A 58 -0.74 3.86 -11.74
N ILE A 59 0.34 4.42 -12.31
CA ILE A 59 1.34 5.20 -11.56
C ILE A 59 0.66 6.38 -10.87
N VAL A 60 -0.09 7.20 -11.61
CA VAL A 60 -0.75 8.41 -11.05
C VAL A 60 -1.71 8.03 -9.92
N VAL A 61 -2.60 7.06 -10.16
CA VAL A 61 -3.60 6.64 -9.17
C VAL A 61 -2.95 6.00 -7.94
N CYS A 62 -1.98 5.11 -8.13
CA CYS A 62 -1.30 4.45 -7.01
C CYS A 62 -0.44 5.44 -6.21
N SER A 63 0.19 6.41 -6.86
CA SER A 63 0.93 7.48 -6.18
C SER A 63 0.02 8.37 -5.33
N ILE A 64 -1.18 8.73 -5.82
CA ILE A 64 -2.16 9.50 -5.04
C ILE A 64 -2.66 8.64 -3.85
N ALA A 65 -3.07 7.39 -4.12
CA ALA A 65 -3.55 6.48 -3.10
C ALA A 65 -2.49 6.23 -2.00
N PHE A 66 -1.21 6.14 -2.39
CA PHE A 66 -0.10 6.03 -1.46
C PHE A 66 -0.06 7.20 -0.47
N VAL A 67 -0.10 8.44 -0.96
CA VAL A 67 -0.06 9.63 -0.08
C VAL A 67 -1.25 9.64 0.90
N PHE A 68 -2.46 9.35 0.41
CA PHE A 68 -3.64 9.28 1.27
C PHE A 68 -3.52 8.20 2.34
N GLN A 69 -3.03 7.01 1.98
CA GLN A 69 -2.90 5.90 2.92
C GLN A 69 -1.81 6.14 3.97
N VAL A 70 -0.72 6.80 3.60
CA VAL A 70 0.31 7.24 4.56
C VAL A 70 -0.26 8.30 5.52
N VAL A 71 -0.97 9.32 5.01
CA VAL A 71 -1.55 10.37 5.85
C VAL A 71 -2.60 9.80 6.82
N ILE A 72 -3.52 8.98 6.33
CA ILE A 72 -4.56 8.35 7.17
C ILE A 72 -3.91 7.35 8.13
N GLY A 73 -2.94 6.55 7.68
CA GLY A 73 -2.20 5.63 8.52
C GLY A 73 -1.48 6.33 9.68
N TYR A 74 -0.81 7.46 9.40
CA TYR A 74 -0.14 8.28 10.41
C TYR A 74 -1.15 8.90 11.40
N ARG A 75 -2.25 9.47 10.90
CA ARG A 75 -3.32 10.03 11.75
C ARG A 75 -3.95 8.97 12.65
N ASN A 76 -4.21 7.77 12.13
CA ASN A 76 -4.79 6.66 12.89
C ASN A 76 -3.83 6.14 13.97
N TRP A 77 -2.53 6.11 13.68
CA TRP A 77 -1.52 5.72 14.67
C TRP A 77 -1.49 6.72 15.83
N LYS A 78 -1.41 8.02 15.53
CA LYS A 78 -1.41 9.08 16.55
C LYS A 78 -2.72 9.12 17.34
N GLY A 79 -3.87 8.93 16.68
CA GLY A 79 -5.18 8.90 17.34
C GLY A 79 -5.37 7.71 18.30
N GLN A 80 -4.76 6.57 17.99
CA GLN A 80 -4.77 5.38 18.87
C GLN A 80 -3.91 5.54 20.12
N GLU A 81 -2.85 6.36 20.08
CA GLU A 81 -2.09 6.72 21.30
C GLU A 81 -2.94 7.54 22.27
N TYR A 82 -3.76 8.47 21.78
CA TYR A 82 -4.63 9.29 22.64
C TYR A 82 -5.78 8.52 23.30
N THR A 83 -6.30 7.46 22.69
CA THR A 83 -7.36 6.62 23.30
C THR A 83 -6.84 5.67 24.38
N LYS A 84 -5.51 5.48 24.47
CA LYS A 84 -4.88 4.59 25.45
C LYS A 84 -4.24 5.31 26.64
N ALA A 85 -4.24 6.64 26.64
CA ALA A 85 -3.83 7.49 27.76
C ALA A 85 -5.04 7.89 28.60
#